data_AF-A0A7W9FZ21-F1
#
_entry.id   AF-A0A7W9FZ21-F1
#
_cell.length_a   1.000
_cell.length_b   1.000
_cell.length_c   1.000
_cell.angle_alpha   90.00
_cell.angle_beta   90.00
_cell.angle_gamma   90.00
#
_symmetry.space_group_name_H-M   'P 1'
#
loop_
_entity.id
_entity.type
_entity.pdbx_description
1 polymer ?
#
loop_
_entity_poly.entity_id
_entity_poly.type
_entity_poly.pdbx_seq_one_letter_code
_entity_poly.pdbx_strand_id
1 'polypeptide(L)'
;MSKGMLAAVAVGLVVGNMEPPAVAAATVLRCDTYVHAQDRDLGIASCTNPTGQTWKFRAVVVCGRAPDVVGEWVTLAPGASGESRGYCGGIFTSGVGAVGVDERVV
;
A
#
# COMPACT_ATOMS: atom_id res chain seq x y z
N MET A 1 61.91 -13.93 10.51
CA MET A 1 60.86 -14.98 10.57
C MET A 1 59.63 -14.36 11.22
N SER A 2 58.53 -14.36 10.48
CA SER A 2 57.35 -13.50 10.69
C SER A 2 56.55 -13.83 11.95
N LYS A 3 56.09 -12.77 12.65
CA LYS A 3 55.06 -12.81 13.69
C LYS A 3 53.69 -12.95 13.03
N GLY A 4 52.93 -14.00 13.36
CA GLY A 4 51.54 -14.17 12.95
C GLY A 4 50.61 -13.93 14.13
N MET A 5 49.88 -12.81 14.13
CA MET A 5 48.81 -12.52 15.08
C MET A 5 47.48 -12.73 14.35
N LEU A 6 46.72 -13.75 14.75
CA LEU A 6 45.40 -14.05 14.20
C LEU A 6 44.37 -13.15 14.89
N ALA A 7 43.84 -12.17 14.18
CA ALA A 7 42.68 -11.39 14.60
C ALA A 7 41.40 -12.08 14.08
N ALA A 8 40.58 -12.59 15.01
CA ALA A 8 39.25 -13.11 14.68
C ALA A 8 38.29 -11.93 14.45
N VAL A 9 37.81 -11.78 13.21
CA VAL A 9 36.76 -10.81 12.86
C VAL A 9 35.41 -11.51 13.09
N ALA A 10 34.67 -11.09 14.13
CA ALA A 10 33.29 -11.48 14.32
C ALA A 10 32.40 -10.71 13.34
N VAL A 11 31.77 -11.41 12.41
CA VAL A 11 30.80 -10.84 11.47
C VAL A 11 29.44 -10.83 12.16
N GLY A 12 29.00 -9.66 12.63
CA GLY A 12 27.66 -9.50 13.21
C GLY A 12 26.60 -9.62 12.13
N LEU A 13 25.72 -10.61 12.24
CA LEU A 13 24.50 -10.71 11.44
C LEU A 13 23.54 -9.60 11.87
N VAL A 14 23.43 -8.55 11.05
CA VAL A 14 22.33 -7.58 11.16
C VAL A 14 21.11 -8.23 10.51
N VAL A 15 20.25 -8.83 11.33
CA VAL A 15 18.87 -9.15 10.94
C VAL A 15 18.14 -7.82 10.78
N GLY A 16 18.05 -7.34 9.54
CA GLY A 16 17.20 -6.22 9.19
C GLY A 16 15.74 -6.64 9.35
N ASN A 17 15.06 -6.07 10.34
CA ASN A 17 13.62 -6.19 10.47
C ASN A 17 13.02 -5.38 9.32
N MET A 18 12.75 -6.05 8.19
CA MET A 18 12.05 -5.43 7.08
C MET A 18 10.57 -5.41 7.47
N GLU A 19 10.16 -4.39 8.22
CA GLU A 19 8.75 -4.12 8.44
C GLU A 19 8.11 -3.89 7.06
N PRO A 20 7.03 -4.62 6.72
CA PRO A 20 6.33 -4.38 5.47
C PRO A 20 5.89 -2.91 5.43
N PRO A 21 5.93 -2.25 4.26
CA PRO A 21 5.48 -0.87 4.15
C PRO A 21 4.05 -0.78 4.67
N ALA A 22 3.85 0.07 5.69
CA ALA A 22 2.53 0.32 6.23
C ALA A 22 1.70 0.99 5.14
N VAL A 23 0.78 0.24 4.53
CA VAL A 23 -0.23 0.83 3.65
C VAL A 23 -1.13 1.72 4.48
N ALA A 24 -1.35 2.95 4.03
CA ALA A 24 -2.26 3.87 4.69
C ALA A 24 -3.63 3.19 4.82
N ALA A 25 -4.17 3.12 6.03
CA ALA A 25 -5.51 2.59 6.28
C ALA A 25 -6.47 3.75 6.49
N ALA A 26 -7.70 3.61 6.00
CA ALA A 26 -8.76 4.56 6.32
C ALA A 26 -9.08 4.48 7.82
N THR A 27 -9.26 5.64 8.44
CA THR A 27 -9.55 5.82 9.87
C THR A 27 -10.93 6.43 10.12
N VAL A 28 -11.45 7.18 9.14
CA VAL A 28 -12.74 7.87 9.22
C VAL A 28 -13.76 7.24 8.28
N LEU A 29 -13.38 7.00 7.02
CA LEU A 29 -14.20 6.26 6.08
C LEU A 29 -14.18 4.77 6.42
N ARG A 30 -15.27 4.08 6.13
CA ARG A 30 -15.33 2.62 6.22
C ARG A 30 -14.93 2.04 4.88
N CYS A 31 -13.76 1.43 4.80
CA CYS A 31 -13.20 0.96 3.55
C CYS A 31 -12.88 -0.54 3.59
N ASP A 32 -13.20 -1.21 2.50
CA ASP A 32 -12.74 -2.54 2.16
C ASP A 32 -11.71 -2.43 1.04
N THR A 33 -10.52 -2.96 1.28
CA THR A 33 -9.41 -2.96 0.32
C THR A 33 -9.10 -4.37 -0.13
N TYR A 34 -9.05 -4.60 -1.44
CA TYR A 34 -8.85 -5.94 -1.99
C TYR A 34 -8.14 -5.91 -3.35
N VAL A 35 -7.56 -7.05 -3.70
CA VAL A 35 -7.04 -7.33 -5.05
C VAL A 35 -8.16 -7.96 -5.85
N HIS A 36 -8.34 -7.56 -7.11
CA HIS A 36 -9.38 -8.10 -7.97
C HIS A 36 -9.16 -9.60 -8.21
N ALA A 37 -10.22 -10.41 -8.06
CA ALA A 37 -10.09 -11.87 -8.00
C ALA A 37 -9.59 -12.50 -9.31
N GLN A 38 -9.91 -11.89 -10.46
CA GLN A 38 -9.48 -12.34 -11.79
C GLN A 38 -8.32 -11.53 -12.36
N ASP A 39 -7.96 -10.42 -11.69
CA ASP A 39 -6.92 -9.50 -12.17
C ASP A 39 -6.02 -9.10 -11.00
N ARG A 40 -4.92 -9.85 -10.87
CA ARG A 40 -3.99 -9.68 -9.75
C ARG A 40 -3.23 -8.36 -9.76
N ASP A 41 -3.27 -7.62 -10.87
CA ASP A 41 -2.62 -6.32 -11.01
C ASP A 41 -3.58 -5.16 -10.66
N LEU A 42 -4.86 -5.45 -10.42
CA LEU A 42 -5.86 -4.45 -10.08
C LEU A 42 -6.13 -4.42 -8.56
N GLY A 43 -5.70 -3.32 -7.93
CA GLY A 43 -6.00 -3.01 -6.53
C GLY A 43 -7.22 -2.09 -6.39
N ILE A 44 -8.11 -2.39 -5.46
CA ILE A 44 -9.39 -1.70 -5.30
C ILE A 44 -9.59 -1.30 -3.84
N ALA A 45 -9.99 -0.04 -3.63
CA ALA A 45 -10.50 0.47 -2.37
C ALA A 45 -11.96 0.86 -2.55
N SER A 46 -12.86 0.18 -1.84
CA SER A 46 -14.29 0.52 -1.79
C SER A 46 -14.60 1.14 -0.45
N CYS A 47 -15.12 2.37 -0.44
CA CYS A 47 -15.31 3.13 0.79
C CYS A 47 -16.74 3.66 0.91
N THR A 48 -17.22 3.73 2.14
CA THR A 48 -18.46 4.40 2.53
C THR A 48 -18.16 5.53 3.50
N ASN A 49 -18.86 6.66 3.35
CA ASN A 49 -18.76 7.81 4.24
C ASN A 49 -19.89 7.77 5.30
N PRO A 50 -19.62 7.27 6.52
CA PRO A 50 -20.64 7.25 7.58
C PRO A 50 -20.77 8.60 8.30
N THR A 51 -20.01 9.62 7.90
CA THR A 51 -19.93 10.90 8.61
C THR A 51 -20.99 11.90 8.13
N GLY A 52 -21.09 13.04 8.82
CA GLY A 52 -21.93 14.17 8.42
C GLY A 52 -21.24 15.21 7.52
N GLN A 53 -20.03 14.95 7.04
CA GLN A 53 -19.25 15.87 6.19
C GLN A 53 -18.91 15.22 4.85
N THR A 54 -18.58 16.02 3.85
CA THR A 54 -18.07 15.51 2.58
C THR A 54 -16.60 15.14 2.72
N TRP A 55 -16.26 13.94 2.27
CA TRP A 55 -14.89 13.43 2.25
C TRP A 55 -14.49 13.05 0.84
N LYS A 56 -13.19 12.91 0.61
CA LYS A 56 -12.66 12.26 -0.59
C LYS A 56 -11.62 11.23 -0.22
N PHE A 57 -11.50 10.21 -1.04
CA PHE A 57 -10.51 9.16 -0.85
C PHE A 57 -9.92 8.69 -2.19
N ARG A 58 -8.79 8.01 -2.13
CA ARG A 58 -8.24 7.27 -3.27
C ARG A 58 -7.49 6.02 -2.81
N ALA A 59 -7.40 5.04 -3.70
CA ALA A 59 -6.58 3.86 -3.48
C ALA A 59 -5.08 4.20 -3.57
N VAL A 60 -4.28 3.62 -2.69
CA VAL A 60 -2.81 3.61 -2.77
C VAL A 60 -2.39 2.16 -2.94
N VAL A 61 -1.90 1.80 -4.12
CA VAL A 61 -1.69 0.40 -4.50
C VAL A 61 -0.20 0.13 -4.57
N VAL A 62 0.25 -0.84 -3.76
CA VAL A 62 1.64 -1.31 -3.76
C VAL A 62 1.80 -2.35 -4.85
N CYS A 63 2.70 -2.12 -5.81
CA CYS A 63 2.84 -2.94 -7.02
C CYS A 63 4.02 -3.93 -6.96
N GLY A 64 4.46 -4.23 -5.73
CA GLY A 64 5.51 -5.20 -5.45
C GLY A 64 6.85 -4.80 -6.06
N ARG A 65 7.19 -5.37 -7.22
CA ARG A 65 8.42 -5.05 -7.97
C ARG A 65 8.26 -3.93 -9.00
N ALA A 66 7.02 -3.55 -9.32
CA ALA A 66 6.75 -2.38 -10.15
C ALA A 66 6.54 -1.13 -9.29
N PRO A 67 6.68 0.08 -9.86
CA PRO A 67 6.36 1.32 -9.14
C PRO A 67 4.93 1.32 -8.62
N ASP A 68 4.75 1.74 -7.37
CA ASP A 68 3.45 1.88 -6.75
C ASP A 68 2.59 2.93 -7.49
N VAL A 69 1.28 2.72 -7.48
CA VAL A 69 0.33 3.59 -8.17
C VAL A 69 -0.72 4.14 -7.21
N VAL A 70 -1.24 5.31 -7.54
CA VAL A 70 -2.35 5.92 -6.82
C VAL A 70 -3.56 6.00 -7.73
N GLY A 71 -4.72 5.69 -7.19
CA GLY A 71 -5.99 5.80 -7.90
C GLY A 71 -6.51 7.22 -7.97
N GLU A 72 -7.62 7.36 -8.68
CA GLU A 72 -8.35 8.62 -8.78
C GLU A 72 -9.00 9.00 -7.45
N TRP A 73 -9.10 10.31 -7.21
CA TRP A 73 -9.86 10.84 -6.09
C TRP A 73 -11.37 10.66 -6.31
N VAL A 74 -12.02 10.07 -5.32
CA VAL A 74 -13.47 9.88 -5.29
C VAL A 74 -14.03 10.69 -4.13
N THR A 75 -14.95 11.61 -4.44
CA THR A 75 -15.64 12.44 -3.45
C THR A 75 -16.94 11.77 -3.02
N LEU A 76 -17.15 11.65 -1.72
CA LEU A 76 -18.32 11.05 -1.09
C LEU A 76 -19.05 12.08 -0.21
N ALA A 77 -20.31 12.35 -0.56
CA ALA A 77 -21.24 13.03 0.33
C ALA A 77 -21.55 12.18 1.58
N PRO A 78 -22.12 12.76 2.66
CA PRO A 78 -22.61 12.00 3.80
C PRO A 78 -23.51 10.82 3.40
N GLY A 79 -23.18 9.62 3.87
CA GLY A 79 -23.91 8.38 3.56
C GLY A 79 -23.60 7.77 2.19
N ALA A 80 -22.79 8.41 1.35
CA ALA A 80 -22.45 7.88 0.02
C ALA A 80 -21.35 6.81 0.09
N SER A 81 -21.32 5.95 -0.93
CA SER A 81 -20.27 4.96 -1.17
C SER A 81 -19.66 5.14 -2.56
N GLY A 82 -18.42 4.71 -2.73
CA GLY A 82 -17.74 4.74 -4.01
C GLY A 82 -16.49 3.88 -4.02
N GLU A 83 -15.83 3.80 -5.17
CA GLU A 83 -14.70 2.93 -5.39
C GLU A 83 -13.57 3.65 -6.13
N SER A 84 -12.34 3.54 -5.61
CA SER A 84 -11.12 4.02 -6.26
C SER A 84 -10.22 2.81 -6.59
N ARG A 85 -9.53 2.88 -7.74
CA ARG A 85 -8.78 1.76 -8.30
C ARG A 85 -7.38 2.19 -8.72
N GLY A 86 -6.41 1.30 -8.59
CA GLY A 86 -5.07 1.45 -9.14
C GLY A 86 -4.63 0.18 -9.85
N TYR A 87 -4.01 0.32 -11.02
CA TYR A 87 -3.55 -0.79 -11.84
C TYR A 87 -2.02 -0.87 -11.89
N CYS A 88 -1.48 -1.99 -11.42
CA CYS A 88 -0.06 -2.29 -11.44
C CYS A 88 0.37 -2.74 -12.84
N GLY A 89 0.68 -1.79 -13.71
CA GLY A 89 1.23 -2.08 -15.03
C GLY A 89 2.74 -2.32 -15.02
N GLY A 90 3.24 -3.08 -16.00
CA GLY A 90 4.67 -3.18 -16.31
C GLY A 90 5.19 -4.60 -16.47
N ILE A 91 6.37 -4.74 -17.08
CA ILE A 91 6.99 -6.05 -17.39
C ILE A 91 7.42 -6.79 -16.11
N PHE A 92 7.70 -6.06 -15.03
CA PHE A 92 8.26 -6.61 -13.79
C PHE A 92 7.28 -6.66 -12.62
N THR A 93 5.99 -6.33 -12.82
CA THR A 93 4.99 -6.42 -11.74
C THR A 93 4.93 -7.84 -11.19
N SER A 94 4.75 -7.96 -9.88
CA SER A 94 4.45 -9.22 -9.20
C SER A 94 2.97 -9.38 -8.88
N GLY A 95 2.13 -8.47 -9.36
CA GLY A 95 0.78 -8.25 -8.84
C GLY A 95 0.76 -7.21 -7.73
N VAL A 96 -0.46 -6.85 -7.34
CA VAL A 96 -0.74 -6.00 -6.18
C VAL A 96 -0.27 -6.72 -4.92
N GLY A 97 0.63 -6.08 -4.18
CA GLY A 97 1.13 -6.56 -2.88
C GLY A 97 0.23 -6.13 -1.72
N ALA A 98 -0.35 -4.93 -1.81
CA ALA A 98 -1.27 -4.39 -0.81
C ALA A 98 -2.07 -3.21 -1.40
N VAL A 99 -3.21 -2.91 -0.80
CA VAL A 99 -4.04 -1.75 -1.13
C VAL A 99 -4.32 -0.98 0.15
N GLY A 100 -3.98 0.30 0.14
CA GLY A 100 -4.31 1.27 1.18
C GLY A 100 -5.25 2.36 0.68
N VAL A 101 -5.59 3.29 1.57
CA VAL A 101 -6.48 4.42 1.35
C VAL A 101 -5.84 5.71 1.85
N ASP A 102 -5.81 6.73 0.99
CA ASP A 102 -5.55 8.12 1.35
C ASP A 102 -6.90 8.83 1.41
N GLU A 103 -7.35 9.22 2.60
CA GLU A 103 -8.63 9.90 2.84
C GLU A 103 -8.43 11.33 3.36
N ARG A 104 -9.29 12.25 2.93
CA ARG A 104 -9.20 13.68 3.29
C ARG A 104 -10.59 14.29 3.37
N VAL A 105 -10.77 15.20 4.33
CA VAL A 105 -11.95 16.09 4.33
C VAL A 105 -11.87 17.03 3.12
N VAL A 106 -13.03 17.37 2.54
CA VAL A 106 -13.15 18.33 1.43
C VAL A 106 -13.26 19.74 1.96
#